data_AF-A0A9P4Z123-F1
#
_entry.id   AF-A0A9P4Z123-F1
#
_cell.length_a   1.000
_cell.length_b   1.000
_cell.length_c   1.000
_cell.angle_alpha   90.00
_cell.angle_beta   90.00
_cell.angle_gamma   90.00
#
_symmetry.space_group_name_H-M   'P 1'
#
loop_
_entity.id
_entity.type
_entity.pdbx_description
1 polymer ?
#
loop_
_entity_poly.entity_id
_entity_poly.type
_entity_poly.pdbx_seq_one_letter_code
_entity_poly.pdbx_strand_id
1 'polypeptide(L)'
;MAGKKGTENTKKVAGNAKKAEAAAQKAAAENAKREAAESEQWSKGAKSNAKKEAEAAKKAEAAKKKAEKDALMKEEEASLPSRNEPKKSKAPVKKSRGLDLSQLDGDDPSSKSATTLNASGIDNALDALTLASGSNDAKVDKHPERRYPAAFAKYEERRLAEMKADGSGTGLRLDQRKQRIRKEP
;
A
#
# COMPACT_ATOMS: atom_id res chain seq x y z
N MET A 1 27.87 27.33 43.05
CA MET A 1 26.74 28.23 42.74
C MET A 1 26.35 28.08 41.28
N ALA A 2 25.07 27.79 41.04
CA ALA A 2 24.31 27.95 39.79
C ALA A 2 24.79 27.21 38.52
N GLY A 3 24.41 25.94 38.40
CA GLY A 3 24.26 25.29 37.08
C GLY A 3 23.19 26.02 36.27
N LYS A 4 23.59 26.51 35.09
CA LYS A 4 22.76 27.31 34.19
C LYS A 4 21.46 26.56 33.86
N LYS A 5 20.32 27.06 34.38
CA LYS A 5 18.96 26.66 34.01
C LYS A 5 18.69 27.09 32.56
N GLY A 6 19.32 26.40 31.62
CA GLY A 6 18.95 26.41 30.21
C GLY A 6 17.95 25.29 29.98
N THR A 7 16.85 25.64 29.34
CA THR A 7 15.84 24.77 28.70
C THR A 7 16.38 23.38 28.37
N GLU A 8 15.66 22.32 28.75
CA GLU A 8 16.13 20.93 28.67
C GLU A 8 16.84 20.62 27.34
N ASN A 9 18.10 20.17 27.42
CA ASN A 9 18.87 19.77 26.24
C ASN A 9 18.07 18.76 25.40
N THR A 10 17.93 19.00 24.09
CA THR A 10 17.16 18.15 23.15
C THR A 10 17.46 16.64 23.28
N LYS A 11 18.73 16.28 23.58
CA LYS A 11 19.16 14.91 23.84
C LYS A 11 18.53 14.29 25.11
N LYS A 12 18.34 15.09 26.16
CA LYS A 12 17.68 14.67 27.42
C LYS A 12 16.17 14.49 27.21
N VAL A 13 15.54 15.40 26.47
CA VAL A 13 14.11 15.29 26.09
C VAL A 13 13.88 14.03 25.26
N ALA A 14 14.71 13.79 24.23
CA ALA A 14 14.61 12.58 23.40
C ALA A 14 14.88 11.29 24.21
N GLY A 15 15.81 11.32 25.17
CA GLY A 15 16.07 10.19 26.06
C GLY A 15 14.90 9.88 26.99
N ASN A 16 14.29 10.92 27.57
CA ASN A 16 13.09 10.77 28.42
C ASN A 16 11.87 10.31 27.61
N ALA A 17 11.69 10.84 26.39
CA ALA A 17 10.64 10.40 25.47
C ALA A 17 10.77 8.91 25.12
N LYS A 18 11.98 8.43 24.78
CA LYS A 18 12.23 7.01 24.52
C LYS A 18 11.95 6.11 25.73
N LYS A 19 12.28 6.58 26.93
CA LYS A 19 11.96 5.86 28.18
C LYS A 19 10.45 5.81 28.43
N ALA A 20 9.75 6.90 28.17
CA ALA A 20 8.29 6.97 28.28
C ALA A 20 7.61 6.07 27.25
N GLU A 21 8.06 6.06 25.99
CA GLU A 21 7.55 5.17 24.94
C GLU A 21 7.79 3.69 25.28
N ALA A 22 8.98 3.33 25.77
CA ALA A 22 9.26 1.96 26.20
C ALA A 22 8.42 1.54 27.41
N ALA A 23 8.17 2.44 28.36
CA ALA A 23 7.26 2.19 29.48
C ALA A 23 5.81 2.03 29.01
N ALA A 24 5.36 2.87 28.08
CA ALA A 24 4.03 2.80 27.48
C ALA A 24 3.83 1.50 26.69
N GLN A 25 4.84 1.05 25.93
CA GLN A 25 4.79 -0.23 25.22
C GLN A 25 4.71 -1.42 26.17
N LYS A 26 5.47 -1.41 27.27
CA LYS A 26 5.37 -2.45 28.30
C LYS A 26 4.00 -2.45 28.98
N ALA A 27 3.49 -1.28 29.35
CA ALA A 27 2.16 -1.13 29.93
C ALA A 27 1.07 -1.58 28.95
N ALA A 28 1.19 -1.27 27.65
CA ALA A 28 0.25 -1.74 26.62
C ALA A 28 0.30 -3.26 26.46
N ALA A 29 1.49 -3.87 26.48
CA ALA A 29 1.63 -5.32 26.41
C ALA A 29 1.07 -6.03 27.65
N GLU A 30 1.26 -5.46 28.84
CA GLU A 30 0.67 -5.97 30.08
C GLU A 30 -0.86 -5.81 30.10
N ASN A 31 -1.37 -4.67 29.65
CA ASN A 31 -2.81 -4.45 29.49
C ASN A 31 -3.42 -5.41 28.49
N ALA A 32 -2.79 -5.63 27.32
CA ALA A 32 -3.27 -6.60 26.33
C ALA A 32 -3.30 -8.03 26.89
N LYS A 33 -2.29 -8.43 27.69
CA LYS A 33 -2.30 -9.73 28.38
C LYS A 33 -3.42 -9.83 29.41
N ARG A 34 -3.64 -8.76 30.18
CA ARG A 34 -4.72 -8.69 31.17
C ARG A 34 -6.09 -8.73 30.50
N GLU A 35 -6.29 -7.98 29.43
CA GLU A 35 -7.53 -7.98 28.64
C GLU A 35 -7.78 -9.35 28.00
N ALA A 36 -6.75 -10.03 27.49
CA ALA A 36 -6.87 -11.39 26.98
C ALA A 36 -7.29 -12.36 28.10
N ALA A 37 -6.61 -12.35 29.25
CA ALA A 37 -6.95 -13.20 30.38
C ALA A 37 -8.35 -12.89 30.96
N GLU A 38 -8.74 -11.62 31.00
CA GLU A 38 -10.07 -11.17 31.40
C GLU A 38 -11.11 -11.65 30.38
N SER A 39 -10.88 -11.52 29.08
CA SER A 39 -11.78 -12.03 28.04
C SER A 39 -11.95 -13.55 28.10
N GLU A 40 -10.88 -14.30 28.41
CA GLU A 40 -10.94 -15.73 28.66
C GLU A 40 -11.76 -16.05 29.93
N GLN A 41 -11.65 -15.23 30.96
CA GLN A 41 -12.43 -15.39 32.19
C GLN A 41 -13.91 -15.06 31.98
N TRP A 42 -14.23 -13.99 31.25
CA TRP A 42 -15.61 -13.60 30.93
C TRP A 42 -16.26 -14.55 29.89
N SER A 43 -15.47 -15.22 29.05
CA SER A 43 -15.99 -16.24 28.13
C SER A 43 -16.29 -17.58 28.81
N LYS A 44 -15.71 -17.86 29.99
CA LYS A 44 -16.08 -19.04 30.80
C LYS A 44 -17.49 -18.86 31.38
N GLY A 45 -18.47 -19.46 30.69
CA GLY A 45 -19.89 -19.38 31.05
C GLY A 45 -20.75 -18.74 29.95
N ALA A 46 -20.13 -18.11 28.95
CA ALA A 46 -20.83 -17.72 27.74
C ALA A 46 -21.29 -18.96 26.98
N LYS A 47 -22.55 -18.98 26.54
CA LYS A 47 -23.10 -20.08 25.74
C LYS A 47 -22.31 -20.18 24.45
N SER A 48 -21.71 -21.34 24.18
CA SER A 48 -20.83 -21.49 23.02
C SER A 48 -21.61 -21.23 21.71
N ASN A 49 -21.24 -20.16 21.02
CA ASN A 49 -21.77 -19.81 19.71
C ASN A 49 -20.96 -20.48 18.58
N ALA A 50 -19.97 -21.30 18.94
CA ALA A 50 -19.02 -21.96 18.04
C ALA A 50 -19.68 -22.73 16.89
N LYS A 51 -20.85 -23.35 17.11
CA LYS A 51 -21.59 -24.03 16.03
C LYS A 51 -22.22 -23.04 15.04
N LYS A 52 -22.77 -21.92 15.52
CA LYS A 52 -23.32 -20.86 14.67
C LYS A 52 -22.23 -20.07 13.95
N GLU A 53 -21.10 -19.82 14.60
CA GLU A 53 -19.94 -19.15 14.01
C GLU A 53 -19.25 -20.03 12.96
N ALA A 54 -19.12 -21.34 13.20
CA ALA A 54 -18.59 -22.28 12.20
C ALA A 54 -19.51 -22.41 10.97
N GLU A 55 -20.83 -22.39 11.14
CA GLU A 55 -21.76 -22.37 10.01
C GLU A 55 -21.78 -21.02 9.29
N ALA A 56 -21.69 -19.90 10.02
CA ALA A 56 -21.59 -18.56 9.42
C ALA A 56 -20.28 -18.38 8.65
N ALA A 57 -19.15 -18.88 9.17
CA ALA A 57 -17.86 -18.88 8.49
C ALA A 57 -17.91 -19.75 7.22
N LYS A 58 -18.48 -20.95 7.28
CA LYS A 58 -18.66 -21.81 6.09
C LYS A 58 -19.56 -21.16 5.04
N LYS A 59 -20.64 -20.48 5.45
CA LYS A 59 -21.53 -19.75 4.53
C LYS A 59 -20.86 -18.51 3.95
N ALA A 60 -20.07 -17.78 4.73
CA ALA A 60 -19.32 -16.62 4.24
C ALA A 60 -18.21 -17.03 3.25
N GLU A 61 -17.48 -18.11 3.53
CA GLU A 61 -16.47 -18.66 2.62
C GLU A 61 -17.10 -19.21 1.33
N ALA A 62 -18.26 -19.89 1.42
CA ALA A 62 -18.99 -20.33 0.24
C ALA A 62 -19.53 -19.15 -0.59
N ALA A 63 -20.02 -18.09 0.07
CA ALA A 63 -20.49 -16.88 -0.61
C ALA A 63 -19.35 -16.12 -1.30
N LYS A 64 -18.16 -16.04 -0.68
CA LYS A 64 -16.96 -15.46 -1.30
C LYS A 64 -16.49 -16.27 -2.50
N LYS A 65 -16.35 -17.59 -2.36
CA LYS A 65 -15.98 -18.48 -3.47
C LYS A 65 -16.98 -18.42 -4.63
N LYS A 66 -18.28 -18.28 -4.32
CA LYS A 66 -19.30 -18.10 -5.35
C LYS A 66 -19.19 -16.72 -6.02
N ALA A 67 -19.00 -15.66 -5.26
CA ALA A 67 -18.82 -14.31 -5.80
C ALA A 67 -17.56 -14.20 -6.68
N GLU A 68 -16.46 -14.84 -6.28
CA GLU A 68 -15.22 -14.92 -7.06
C GLU A 68 -15.41 -15.73 -8.35
N LYS A 69 -16.12 -16.86 -8.29
CA LYS A 69 -16.44 -17.66 -9.48
C LYS A 69 -17.37 -16.92 -10.44
N ASP A 70 -18.38 -16.23 -9.94
CA ASP A 70 -19.34 -15.47 -10.74
C ASP A 70 -18.66 -14.22 -11.35
N ALA A 71 -17.74 -13.58 -10.64
CA ALA A 71 -16.91 -12.50 -11.18
C ALA A 71 -16.00 -13.01 -12.31
N LEU A 72 -15.35 -14.16 -12.12
CA LEU A 72 -14.52 -14.79 -13.14
C LEU A 72 -15.34 -15.18 -14.38
N MET A 73 -16.52 -15.79 -14.21
CA MET A 73 -17.41 -16.12 -15.33
C MET A 73 -17.87 -14.87 -16.09
N LYS A 74 -18.08 -13.75 -15.40
CA LYS A 74 -18.46 -12.48 -16.02
C LYS A 74 -17.29 -11.83 -16.77
N GLU A 75 -16.07 -11.93 -16.25
CA GLU A 75 -14.86 -11.48 -16.94
C GLU A 75 -14.56 -12.34 -18.18
N GLU A 76 -14.83 -13.65 -18.12
CA GLU A 76 -14.78 -14.55 -19.28
C GLU A 76 -15.89 -14.24 -20.30
N GLU A 77 -17.12 -13.94 -19.88
CA GLU A 77 -18.21 -13.54 -20.79
C GLU A 77 -17.98 -12.16 -21.43
N ALA A 78 -17.28 -11.25 -20.74
CA ALA A 78 -16.91 -9.94 -21.27
C ALA A 78 -15.66 -9.99 -22.18
N SER A 79 -14.77 -10.97 -21.99
CA SER A 79 -13.59 -11.17 -22.84
C SER A 79 -13.92 -12.01 -24.09
N LEU A 80 -15.03 -12.75 -24.09
CA LEU A 80 -15.58 -13.33 -25.29
C LEU A 80 -16.09 -12.20 -26.21
N PRO A 81 -15.51 -12.03 -27.41
CA PRO A 81 -15.91 -10.97 -28.32
C PRO A 81 -17.39 -11.15 -28.68
N SER A 82 -18.24 -10.18 -28.34
CA SER A 82 -19.62 -10.09 -28.81
C SER A 82 -19.59 -9.88 -30.33
N ARG A 83 -19.45 -10.98 -31.07
CA ARG A 83 -19.50 -10.96 -32.52
C ARG A 83 -20.94 -10.65 -32.91
N ASN A 84 -21.13 -9.45 -33.45
CA ASN A 84 -22.30 -9.01 -34.19
C ASN A 84 -22.86 -10.14 -35.08
N GLU A 85 -24.19 -10.30 -35.00
CA GLU A 85 -25.13 -10.89 -35.97
C GLU A 85 -24.75 -12.20 -36.72
N PRO A 86 -25.61 -13.24 -36.68
CA PRO A 86 -25.43 -14.42 -37.51
C PRO A 86 -25.95 -14.18 -38.94
N LYS A 87 -25.05 -13.85 -39.88
CA LYS A 87 -25.32 -14.06 -41.31
C LYS A 87 -25.03 -15.52 -41.69
N LYS A 88 -26.03 -16.17 -42.28
CA LYS A 88 -26.00 -17.56 -42.75
C LYS A 88 -24.86 -17.80 -43.74
N SER A 89 -24.04 -18.82 -43.53
CA SER A 89 -23.41 -19.58 -44.62
C SER A 89 -22.86 -20.94 -44.16
N LYS A 90 -23.46 -21.99 -44.73
CA LYS A 90 -22.98 -23.35 -45.05
C LYS A 90 -21.82 -24.00 -44.27
N ALA A 91 -22.18 -25.15 -43.68
CA ALA A 91 -21.46 -26.43 -43.54
C ALA A 91 -20.15 -26.52 -42.71
N PRO A 92 -20.04 -27.47 -41.77
CA PRO A 92 -18.87 -27.63 -40.90
C PRO A 92 -17.76 -28.44 -41.58
N VAL A 93 -16.61 -27.81 -41.83
CA VAL A 93 -15.36 -28.52 -42.19
C VAL A 93 -14.62 -28.86 -40.91
N LYS A 94 -14.56 -30.17 -40.61
CA LYS A 94 -13.74 -30.76 -39.55
C LYS A 94 -12.27 -30.37 -39.77
N LYS A 95 -11.62 -29.75 -38.78
CA LYS A 95 -10.17 -29.51 -38.78
C LYS A 95 -9.57 -29.91 -37.44
N SER A 96 -8.46 -30.61 -37.57
CA SER A 96 -7.72 -31.40 -36.62
C SER A 96 -6.97 -30.55 -35.60
N ARG A 97 -6.99 -31.07 -34.36
CA ARG A 97 -5.93 -31.05 -33.34
C ARG A 97 -4.58 -30.44 -33.80
N GLY A 98 -4.35 -29.20 -33.42
CA GLY A 98 -3.05 -28.53 -33.54
C GLY A 98 -3.14 -27.16 -32.88
N LEU A 99 -2.73 -27.09 -31.61
CA LEU A 99 -2.57 -25.83 -30.88
C LEU A 99 -1.30 -25.16 -31.44
N ASP A 100 -1.48 -24.08 -32.20
CA ASP A 100 -0.37 -23.30 -32.74
C ASP A 100 0.20 -22.40 -31.64
N LEU A 101 1.41 -22.71 -31.20
CA LEU A 101 2.15 -22.02 -30.12
C LEU A 101 3.05 -20.89 -30.65
N SER A 102 2.92 -20.49 -31.92
CA SER A 102 3.74 -19.40 -32.50
C SER A 102 3.47 -18.02 -31.91
N GLN A 103 2.44 -17.86 -31.06
CA GLN A 103 2.10 -16.60 -30.40
C GLN A 103 2.80 -16.41 -29.03
N LEU A 104 3.57 -17.39 -28.54
CA LEU A 104 4.30 -17.31 -27.26
C LEU A 104 5.73 -16.77 -27.39
N ASP A 105 6.25 -16.59 -28.61
CA ASP A 105 7.61 -16.11 -28.86
C ASP A 105 7.63 -14.69 -29.45
N GLY A 106 6.92 -13.78 -28.79
CA GLY A 106 6.92 -12.35 -29.08
C GLY A 106 7.71 -11.59 -28.02
N ASP A 107 9.04 -11.61 -28.13
CA ASP A 107 9.96 -10.69 -27.45
C ASP A 107 9.69 -9.26 -27.96
N ASP A 108 8.73 -8.56 -27.32
CA ASP A 108 8.45 -7.15 -27.57
C ASP A 108 9.03 -6.29 -26.42
N PRO A 109 10.10 -5.51 -26.66
CA PRO A 109 10.76 -4.69 -25.65
C PRO A 109 10.02 -3.35 -25.36
N SER A 110 8.75 -3.19 -25.77
CA SER A 110 8.02 -1.92 -25.65
C SER A 110 6.96 -1.86 -24.55
N SER A 111 6.72 -2.92 -23.77
CA SER A 111 5.77 -2.87 -22.66
C SER A 111 6.45 -2.52 -21.31
N LYS A 112 6.77 -1.24 -21.12
CA LYS A 112 6.83 -0.63 -19.76
C LYS A 112 5.43 -0.47 -19.15
N SER A 113 4.51 -1.37 -19.46
CA SER A 113 3.25 -1.52 -18.76
C SER A 113 3.59 -2.18 -17.44
N ALA A 114 3.20 -1.52 -16.34
CA ALA A 114 3.23 -2.00 -14.96
C ALA A 114 3.58 -3.50 -14.88
N THR A 115 4.83 -3.80 -14.50
CA THR A 115 5.29 -5.15 -14.19
C THR A 115 4.18 -5.84 -13.40
N THR A 116 3.42 -6.69 -14.08
CA THR A 116 2.21 -7.28 -13.52
C THR A 116 2.74 -8.39 -12.63
N LEU A 117 3.08 -8.02 -11.39
CA LEU A 117 3.66 -8.91 -10.41
C LEU A 117 2.57 -9.92 -10.04
N ASN A 118 2.54 -11.03 -10.78
CA ASN A 118 1.69 -12.18 -10.49
C ASN A 118 2.18 -12.84 -9.21
N ALA A 119 1.67 -12.36 -8.07
CA ALA A 119 1.94 -12.93 -6.78
C ALA A 119 0.82 -13.91 -6.40
N SER A 120 1.06 -15.21 -6.59
CA SER A 120 0.12 -16.24 -6.13
C SER A 120 0.42 -16.61 -4.67
N GLY A 121 -0.56 -16.42 -3.79
CA GLY A 121 -0.44 -16.69 -2.36
C GLY A 121 -0.09 -15.45 -1.54
N ILE A 122 -0.47 -15.46 -0.25
CA ILE A 122 -0.38 -14.30 0.65
C ILE A 122 1.07 -13.88 0.84
N ASP A 123 1.98 -14.83 1.08
CA ASP A 123 3.40 -14.52 1.35
C ASP A 123 4.09 -13.88 0.13
N ASN A 124 3.77 -14.35 -1.07
CA ASN A 124 4.29 -13.77 -2.32
C ASN A 124 3.66 -12.41 -2.61
N ALA A 125 2.38 -12.20 -2.26
CA ALA A 125 1.73 -10.90 -2.41
C ALA A 125 2.30 -9.86 -1.44
N LEU A 126 2.68 -10.29 -0.23
CA LEU A 126 3.35 -9.44 0.75
C LEU A 126 4.79 -9.09 0.33
N ASP A 127 5.52 -10.03 -0.27
CA ASP A 127 6.86 -9.76 -0.82
C ASP A 127 6.77 -8.83 -2.05
N ALA A 128 5.85 -9.09 -2.97
CA ALA A 128 5.60 -8.23 -4.13
C ALA A 128 5.15 -6.82 -3.71
N LEU A 129 4.34 -6.68 -2.67
CA LEU A 129 3.95 -5.39 -2.10
C LEU A 129 5.14 -4.67 -1.44
N THR A 130 6.02 -5.41 -0.77
CA THR A 130 7.24 -4.87 -0.15
C THR A 130 8.22 -4.37 -1.22
N LEU A 131 8.36 -5.12 -2.32
CA LEU A 131 9.19 -4.76 -3.46
C LEU A 131 8.60 -3.58 -4.25
N ALA A 132 7.29 -3.54 -4.46
CA ALA A 132 6.59 -2.44 -5.15
C ALA A 132 6.53 -1.15 -4.32
N SER A 133 6.37 -1.25 -3.00
CA SER A 133 6.51 -0.12 -2.05
C SER A 133 7.96 0.40 -1.98
N GLY A 134 8.91 -0.39 -2.50
CA GLY A 134 10.23 0.04 -2.90
C GLY A 134 10.95 0.78 -1.79
N SER A 135 11.29 0.10 -0.69
CA SER A 135 12.24 0.54 0.34
C SER A 135 12.31 2.06 0.62
N ASN A 136 11.16 2.75 0.61
CA ASN A 136 11.04 4.10 1.18
C ASN A 136 11.21 4.05 2.70
N ASP A 137 11.28 2.85 3.25
CA ASP A 137 11.78 2.54 4.58
C ASP A 137 13.32 2.50 4.63
N ALA A 138 13.99 3.42 3.92
CA ALA A 138 15.35 3.84 4.24
C ALA A 138 15.31 4.51 5.62
N LYS A 139 15.09 3.71 6.68
CA LYS A 139 15.04 4.03 8.10
C LYS A 139 14.76 5.51 8.33
N VAL A 140 13.57 6.01 7.97
CA VAL A 140 13.18 7.44 8.04
C VAL A 140 13.97 8.13 9.15
N ASP A 141 14.89 9.05 8.84
CA ASP A 141 16.12 9.34 9.62
C ASP A 141 15.99 9.62 11.14
N LYS A 142 14.84 9.84 11.76
CA LYS A 142 14.59 10.22 13.17
C LYS A 142 15.16 11.58 13.57
N HIS A 143 16.19 12.10 12.91
CA HIS A 143 16.66 13.47 13.12
C HIS A 143 15.94 14.43 12.15
N PRO A 144 15.04 15.29 12.66
CA PRO A 144 14.35 16.25 11.82
C PRO A 144 15.33 17.17 11.07
N GLU A 145 16.46 17.51 11.69
CA GLU A 145 17.51 18.36 11.08
C GLU A 145 18.17 17.73 9.85
N ARG A 146 18.26 16.40 9.76
CA ARG A 146 18.85 15.70 8.59
C ARG A 146 17.83 15.44 7.50
N ARG A 147 16.55 15.29 7.87
CA ARG A 147 15.45 15.13 6.93
C ARG A 147 15.06 16.45 6.26
N TYR A 148 15.16 17.57 6.99
CA TYR A 148 14.73 18.88 6.52
C TYR A 148 15.37 19.28 5.18
N PRO A 149 16.70 19.17 4.97
CA PRO A 149 17.31 19.52 3.68
C PRO A 149 16.78 18.70 2.51
N ALA A 150 16.62 17.39 2.69
CA ALA A 150 16.13 16.50 1.63
C ALA A 150 14.64 16.72 1.33
N ALA A 151 13.82 16.92 2.37
CA ALA A 151 12.40 17.22 2.22
C ALA A 151 12.18 18.62 1.62
N PHE A 152 12.96 19.60 2.05
CA PHE A 152 12.91 20.97 1.54
C PHE A 152 13.34 21.05 0.08
N ALA A 153 14.38 20.31 -0.34
CA ALA A 153 14.78 20.23 -1.74
C ALA A 153 13.65 19.70 -2.64
N LYS A 154 12.98 18.61 -2.24
CA LYS A 154 11.82 18.08 -2.97
C LYS A 154 10.65 19.06 -3.01
N TYR A 155 10.40 19.78 -1.92
CA TYR A 155 9.38 20.83 -1.85
C TYR A 155 9.71 22.00 -2.80
N GLU A 156 10.97 22.45 -2.79
CA GLU A 156 11.48 23.54 -3.61
C GLU A 156 11.38 23.20 -5.10
N GLU A 157 11.76 21.99 -5.53
CA GLU A 157 11.64 21.54 -6.91
C GLU A 157 10.19 21.52 -7.40
N ARG A 158 9.27 20.97 -6.58
CA ARG A 158 7.84 20.95 -6.89
C ARG A 158 7.26 22.36 -7.00
N ARG A 159 7.55 23.23 -6.03
CA ARG A 159 7.06 24.62 -6.03
C ARG A 159 7.66 25.46 -7.14
N LEU A 160 8.91 25.24 -7.54
CA LEU A 160 9.51 25.91 -8.69
C LEU A 160 8.81 25.53 -10.00
N ALA A 161 8.37 24.27 -10.13
CA ALA A 161 7.58 23.83 -11.28
C ALA A 161 6.18 24.48 -11.30
N GLU A 162 5.50 24.51 -10.15
CA GLU A 162 4.20 25.18 -9.97
C GLU A 162 4.31 26.70 -10.26
N MET A 163 5.31 27.39 -9.69
CA MET A 163 5.55 28.83 -9.97
C MET A 163 5.84 29.13 -11.45
N LYS A 164 6.40 28.17 -12.18
CA LYS A 164 6.64 28.28 -13.62
C LYS A 164 5.35 28.08 -14.42
N ALA A 165 4.48 27.17 -13.99
CA ALA A 165 3.18 26.91 -14.61
C ALA A 165 2.19 28.05 -14.36
N ASP A 166 2.09 28.54 -13.11
CA ASP A 166 1.17 29.60 -12.70
C ASP A 166 1.61 31.00 -13.15
N GLY A 167 2.82 31.11 -13.70
CA GLY A 167 3.41 32.39 -14.13
C GLY A 167 3.78 33.34 -12.97
N SER A 168 3.58 32.94 -11.71
CA SER A 168 3.92 33.75 -10.51
C SER A 168 5.44 33.99 -10.36
N GLY A 169 6.26 33.17 -11.00
CA GLY A 169 7.71 33.32 -11.10
C GLY A 169 8.19 34.18 -12.28
N THR A 170 7.31 34.64 -13.16
CA THR A 170 7.70 35.38 -14.37
C THR A 170 8.36 36.71 -14.00
N GLY A 171 9.51 37.01 -14.61
CA GLY A 171 10.31 38.21 -14.31
C GLY A 171 11.18 38.13 -13.04
N LEU A 172 11.03 37.10 -12.19
CA LEU A 172 11.87 36.92 -11.01
C LEU A 172 13.11 36.07 -11.30
N ARG A 173 14.23 36.42 -10.66
CA ARG A 173 15.45 35.59 -10.65
C ARG A 173 15.23 34.34 -9.81
N LEU A 174 15.97 33.27 -10.09
CA LEU A 174 15.85 31.99 -9.41
C LEU A 174 16.00 32.13 -7.87
N ASP A 175 16.94 32.95 -7.39
CA ASP A 175 17.12 33.19 -5.94
C ASP A 175 15.90 33.86 -5.29
N GLN A 176 15.23 34.77 -6.00
CA GLN A 176 14.03 35.45 -5.51
C GLN A 176 12.84 34.48 -5.45
N ARG A 177 12.73 33.57 -6.42
CA ARG A 177 11.71 32.50 -6.41
C ARG A 177 11.93 31.58 -5.21
N LYS A 178 13.16 31.12 -4.98
CA LYS A 178 13.53 30.29 -3.82
C LYS A 178 13.24 30.98 -2.48
N GLN A 179 13.52 32.29 -2.38
CA GLN A 179 13.18 33.07 -1.19
C GLN A 179 11.67 33.19 -0.95
N ARG A 180 10.85 33.29 -2.01
CA ARG A 180 9.38 33.27 -1.87
C ARG A 180 8.90 31.90 -1.40
N ILE A 181 9.36 30.83 -2.04
CA ILE A 181 9.02 29.44 -1.66
C ILE A 181 9.38 29.16 -0.20
N ARG A 182 10.52 29.68 0.29
CA ARG A 182 10.92 29.51 1.70
C ARG A 182 10.07 30.31 2.70
N LYS A 183 9.39 31.36 2.25
CA LYS A 183 8.49 32.19 3.07
C LYS A 183 7.04 31.71 3.03
N GLU A 184 6.71 30.79 2.13
CA GLU A 184 5.38 30.15 2.12
C GLU A 184 5.19 29.33 3.41
N PRO A 185 4.01 29.41 4.04
CA PRO A 185 3.70 28.72 5.29
C PRO A 185 3.57 27.20 5.15
#